data_AF-A0A561UW93-F1
#
_entry.id   AF-A0A561UW93-F1
#
_cell.length_a   1.000
_cell.length_b   1.000
_cell.length_c   1.000
_cell.angle_alpha   90.00
_cell.angle_beta   90.00
_cell.angle_gamma   90.00
#
_symmetry.space_group_name_H-M   'P 1'
#
loop_
_entity.id
_entity.type
_entity.pdbx_description
1 polymer ?
#
loop_
_entity_poly.entity_id
_entity_poly.type
_entity_poly.pdbx_seq_one_letter_code
_entity_poly.pdbx_strand_id
1 'polypeptide(L)'
;MSRTTPSRPIDIERVFPDLAVYRRTATRLHPRPGAPEAGDSSVGGLLLWPADELWPVCRERHRRGYGERTADVRLRRRILAEAWSRVPAPGQRPGPTDEEGDLLRSLKRGRHAPSLGDTDPTPLLAVAQLFRRDVLDLGGPTDHDLLQILWCPFDGHHGRHEPAVTLVWRRSSEAGGVLAVQPEPEVVGSEGYVPASCTLDPEQVVEHPDIEVLPDGLRERIDAWEGDEEDLDEDSVLYRSDLSVAPGWKAGGFASWHGTGRADVLCSCGARTDLLVTVASKEWDGGSRSWIPSEDRAASQDMDANTPTQVTVGRWGSMNVFLCQADFTHPPQLSLQG
;
A
#
# COMPACT_ATOMS: atom_id res chain seq x y z
N MET A 1 -3.37 1.70 19.64
CA MET A 1 -2.09 1.31 20.26
C MET A 1 -1.05 1.43 19.18
N SER A 2 0.10 2.01 19.49
CA SER A 2 1.17 2.11 18.51
C SER A 2 1.77 0.74 18.16
N ARG A 3 2.37 0.64 16.98
CA ARG A 3 2.98 -0.51 16.34
C ARG A 3 4.47 -0.28 16.27
N THR A 4 5.19 -1.19 16.92
CA THR A 4 6.63 -1.08 17.07
C THR A 4 7.31 -2.23 16.34
N THR A 5 8.18 -1.90 15.40
CA THR A 5 9.04 -2.82 14.69
C THR A 5 10.03 -3.44 15.69
N PRO A 6 10.09 -4.77 15.79
CA PRO A 6 11.06 -5.44 16.65
C PRO A 6 12.50 -5.12 16.24
N SER A 7 13.43 -5.19 17.19
CA SER A 7 14.87 -5.18 16.88
C SER A 7 15.18 -6.26 15.85
N ARG A 8 16.02 -5.92 14.86
CA ARG A 8 16.47 -6.88 13.85
C ARG A 8 17.13 -8.08 14.54
N PRO A 9 16.92 -9.32 14.05
CA PRO A 9 17.48 -10.51 14.70
C PRO A 9 19.01 -10.51 14.72
N ILE A 10 19.63 -9.82 13.77
CA ILE A 10 21.07 -9.65 13.64
C ILE A 10 21.37 -8.16 13.38
N ASP A 11 22.42 -7.65 14.02
CA ASP A 11 23.01 -6.35 13.67
C ASP A 11 23.86 -6.52 12.41
N ILE A 12 23.26 -6.25 11.26
CA ILE A 12 23.88 -6.47 9.95
C ILE A 12 25.07 -5.54 9.70
N GLU A 13 25.10 -4.34 10.28
CA GLU A 13 26.24 -3.41 10.17
C GLU A 13 27.46 -3.91 10.97
N ARG A 14 27.24 -4.73 12.00
CA ARG A 14 28.35 -5.41 12.70
C ARG A 14 28.98 -6.52 11.87
N VAL A 15 28.19 -7.19 11.02
CA VAL A 15 28.67 -8.25 10.11
C VAL A 15 29.30 -7.64 8.86
N PHE A 16 28.63 -6.64 8.27
CA PHE A 16 29.08 -5.92 7.09
C PHE A 16 29.08 -4.40 7.36
N PRO A 17 30.18 -3.86 7.94
CA PRO A 17 30.29 -2.43 8.25
C PRO A 17 30.09 -1.50 7.03
N ASP A 18 30.40 -2.00 5.83
CA ASP A 18 30.23 -1.28 4.57
C ASP A 18 28.76 -0.93 4.28
N LEU A 19 27.78 -1.61 4.90
CA LEU A 19 26.36 -1.28 4.75
C LEU A 19 25.98 0.06 5.38
N ALA A 20 26.74 0.52 6.37
CA ALA A 20 26.41 1.74 7.13
C ALA A 20 26.35 3.00 6.25
N VAL A 21 27.10 3.05 5.13
CA VAL A 21 27.06 4.19 4.20
C VAL A 21 25.79 4.23 3.36
N TYR A 22 25.08 3.10 3.25
CA TYR A 22 23.87 2.98 2.47
C TYR A 22 22.60 3.14 3.30
N ARG A 23 22.66 3.04 4.64
CA ARG A 23 21.46 3.07 5.47
C ARG A 23 20.61 4.32 5.24
N ARG A 24 19.28 4.14 5.26
CA ARG A 24 18.31 5.23 5.21
C ARG A 24 17.22 5.00 6.24
N THR A 25 16.51 6.07 6.58
CA THR A 25 15.25 5.97 7.31
C THR A 25 14.09 5.77 6.34
N ALA A 26 13.09 5.04 6.82
CA ALA A 26 11.80 4.90 6.18
C ALA A 26 10.70 4.99 7.25
N THR A 27 9.55 5.53 6.90
CA THR A 27 8.41 5.57 7.82
C THR A 27 7.44 4.46 7.46
N ARG A 28 7.39 3.38 8.25
CA ARG A 28 6.34 2.35 8.15
C ARG A 28 5.02 2.95 8.61
N LEU A 29 3.93 2.68 7.90
CA LEU A 29 2.64 3.35 8.14
C LEU A 29 1.69 2.55 9.04
N HIS A 30 1.91 1.24 9.18
CA HIS A 30 1.14 0.32 10.02
C HIS A 30 -0.39 0.53 9.98
N PRO A 31 -1.06 0.52 8.81
CA PRO A 31 -2.51 0.71 8.71
C PRO A 31 -3.30 -0.29 9.55
N ARG A 32 -4.27 0.14 10.36
CA ARG A 32 -5.18 -0.77 11.08
C ARG A 32 -6.63 -0.33 10.89
N PRO A 33 -7.61 -1.26 10.85
CA PRO A 33 -9.01 -0.92 10.65
C PRO A 33 -9.47 0.15 11.65
N GLY A 34 -10.09 1.22 11.15
CA GLY A 34 -10.46 2.37 11.96
C GLY A 34 -11.37 3.34 11.22
N ALA A 35 -11.75 4.42 11.90
CA ALA A 35 -12.60 5.47 11.35
C ALA A 35 -11.86 6.83 11.45
N PRO A 36 -10.83 7.05 10.62
CA PRO A 36 -10.06 8.29 10.64
C PRO A 36 -10.91 9.49 10.19
N GLU A 37 -10.59 10.66 10.73
CA GLU A 37 -11.16 11.93 10.30
C GLU A 37 -10.37 12.54 9.13
N ALA A 38 -10.93 13.56 8.48
CA ALA A 38 -10.24 14.25 7.38
C ALA A 38 -8.94 14.93 7.80
N GLY A 39 -8.76 15.20 9.10
CA GLY A 39 -7.53 15.76 9.65
C GLY A 39 -6.41 14.74 9.85
N ASP A 40 -6.66 13.44 9.66
CA ASP A 40 -5.73 12.37 10.00
C ASP A 40 -4.96 11.86 8.77
N SER A 41 -3.76 11.32 9.02
CA SER A 41 -3.10 10.43 8.07
C SER A 41 -3.83 9.08 8.05
N SER A 42 -4.26 8.64 6.88
CA SER A 42 -5.15 7.48 6.74
C SER A 42 -5.01 6.75 5.41
N VAL A 43 -5.53 5.52 5.37
CA VAL A 43 -5.81 4.76 4.13
C VAL A 43 -7.31 4.53 4.03
N GLY A 44 -7.90 4.75 2.86
CA GLY A 44 -9.34 4.60 2.62
C GLY A 44 -10.24 5.46 3.52
N GLY A 45 -9.68 6.52 4.13
CA GLY A 45 -10.37 7.51 4.95
C GLY A 45 -10.90 8.68 4.14
N LEU A 46 -11.62 9.57 4.81
CA LEU A 46 -12.09 10.83 4.22
C LEU A 46 -10.88 11.73 3.94
N LEU A 47 -10.69 12.18 2.70
CA LEU A 47 -9.64 13.16 2.38
C LEU A 47 -9.99 14.56 2.90
N LEU A 48 -8.99 15.36 3.27
CA LEU A 48 -9.09 16.81 3.46
C LEU A 48 -9.24 17.50 2.09
N TRP A 49 -10.36 17.27 1.43
CA TRP A 49 -10.68 17.81 0.11
C TRP A 49 -11.61 19.01 0.24
N PRO A 50 -11.31 20.19 -0.34
CA PRO A 50 -12.19 21.35 -0.26
C PRO A 50 -13.53 21.12 -0.95
N ALA A 51 -14.60 21.64 -0.36
CA ALA A 51 -15.95 21.53 -0.91
C ALA A 51 -16.16 22.32 -2.22
N ASP A 52 -15.33 23.32 -2.49
CA ASP A 52 -15.34 24.15 -3.69
C ASP A 52 -14.39 23.66 -4.79
N GLU A 53 -13.61 22.60 -4.53
CA GLU A 53 -12.68 22.01 -5.48
C GLU A 53 -13.30 20.78 -6.17
N LEU A 54 -13.20 20.71 -7.50
CA LEU A 54 -13.70 19.57 -8.27
C LEU A 54 -12.92 18.30 -7.97
N TRP A 55 -13.64 17.21 -7.71
CA TRP A 55 -13.02 15.91 -7.49
C TRP A 55 -12.28 15.41 -8.76
N PRO A 56 -11.07 14.85 -8.64
CA PRO A 56 -10.33 14.32 -9.78
C PRO A 56 -11.06 13.16 -10.44
N VAL A 57 -11.01 13.12 -11.78
CA VAL A 57 -11.59 12.03 -12.57
C VAL A 57 -10.60 11.51 -13.60
N CYS A 58 -10.61 10.20 -13.81
CA CYS A 58 -9.89 9.57 -14.92
C CYS A 58 -10.70 9.74 -16.22
N ARG A 59 -10.01 10.16 -17.29
CA ARG A 59 -10.56 10.25 -18.66
C ARG A 59 -9.79 9.41 -19.68
N GLU A 60 -8.81 8.63 -19.22
CA GLU A 60 -8.03 7.77 -20.10
C GLU A 60 -8.91 6.67 -20.70
N ARG A 61 -8.59 6.26 -21.92
CA ARG A 61 -9.37 5.22 -22.59
C ARG A 61 -9.00 3.85 -22.03
N HIS A 62 -9.89 3.25 -21.25
CA HIS A 62 -9.80 1.84 -20.83
C HIS A 62 -11.20 1.28 -20.56
N ARG A 63 -11.34 -0.05 -20.42
CA ARG A 63 -12.65 -0.69 -20.20
C ARG A 63 -13.16 -0.38 -18.79
N ARG A 64 -14.42 0.09 -18.66
CA ARG A 64 -15.01 0.49 -17.37
C ARG A 64 -16.39 -0.09 -17.04
N GLY A 65 -17.14 -0.56 -18.04
CA GLY A 65 -18.52 -1.02 -17.83
C GLY A 65 -18.69 -2.41 -17.19
N TYR A 66 -17.61 -3.10 -16.81
CA TYR A 66 -17.64 -4.43 -16.20
C TYR A 66 -16.73 -4.49 -14.98
N GLY A 67 -17.21 -5.04 -13.87
CA GLY A 67 -16.47 -5.06 -12.62
C GLY A 67 -17.32 -5.44 -11.42
N GLU A 68 -16.93 -4.97 -10.24
CA GLU A 68 -17.68 -5.07 -8.99
C GLU A 68 -18.38 -3.74 -8.69
N ARG A 69 -19.58 -3.77 -8.12
CA ARG A 69 -20.15 -2.53 -7.57
C ARG A 69 -19.34 -2.15 -6.34
N THR A 70 -18.93 -0.90 -6.22
CA THR A 70 -18.18 -0.41 -5.05
C THR A 70 -18.95 -0.66 -3.75
N ALA A 71 -20.28 -0.48 -3.79
CA ALA A 71 -21.17 -0.79 -2.66
C ALA A 71 -21.17 -2.28 -2.29
N ASP A 72 -21.12 -3.19 -3.27
CA ASP A 72 -21.11 -4.64 -3.04
C ASP A 72 -19.79 -5.08 -2.40
N VAL A 73 -18.66 -4.51 -2.82
CA VAL A 73 -17.35 -4.76 -2.20
C VAL A 73 -17.39 -4.37 -0.71
N ARG A 74 -17.88 -3.17 -0.41
CA ARG A 74 -18.01 -2.70 0.98
C ARG A 74 -19.01 -3.54 1.78
N LEU A 75 -20.12 -3.97 1.18
CA LEU A 75 -21.11 -4.84 1.82
C LEU A 75 -20.53 -6.23 2.12
N ARG A 76 -19.86 -6.88 1.16
CA ARG A 76 -19.17 -8.16 1.34
C ARG A 76 -18.23 -8.11 2.55
N ARG A 77 -17.38 -7.08 2.60
CA ARG A 77 -16.41 -6.90 3.71
C ARG A 77 -17.10 -6.72 5.06
N ARG A 78 -18.18 -5.93 5.14
CA ARG A 78 -18.95 -5.77 6.39
C ARG A 78 -19.56 -7.09 6.85
N ILE A 79 -20.21 -7.83 5.96
CA ILE A 79 -20.82 -9.13 6.28
C ILE A 79 -19.75 -10.09 6.80
N LEU A 80 -18.62 -10.21 6.11
CA LEU A 80 -17.54 -11.10 6.53
C LEU A 80 -16.94 -10.67 7.87
N ALA A 81 -16.63 -9.38 8.05
CA ALA A 81 -16.08 -8.88 9.30
C ALA A 81 -17.02 -9.13 10.49
N GLU A 82 -18.31 -8.83 10.33
CA GLU A 82 -19.32 -9.11 11.36
C GLU A 82 -19.40 -10.62 11.62
N ALA A 83 -19.53 -11.42 10.56
CA ALA A 83 -19.67 -12.87 10.66
C ALA A 83 -18.53 -13.55 11.41
N TRP A 84 -17.28 -13.16 11.14
CA TRP A 84 -16.09 -13.71 11.79
C TRP A 84 -15.83 -13.13 13.18
N SER A 85 -16.38 -11.95 13.51
CA SER A 85 -16.28 -11.36 14.86
C SER A 85 -17.26 -11.96 15.88
N ARG A 86 -18.32 -12.64 15.41
CA ARG A 86 -19.35 -13.22 16.29
C ARG A 86 -18.81 -14.43 17.05
N VAL A 87 -19.13 -14.50 18.34
CA VAL A 87 -18.95 -15.73 19.13
C VAL A 87 -20.00 -16.75 18.65
N PRO A 88 -19.59 -17.90 18.10
CA PRO A 88 -20.55 -18.90 17.63
C PRO A 88 -21.31 -19.51 18.81
N ALA A 89 -22.59 -19.83 18.60
CA ALA A 89 -23.37 -20.58 19.58
C ALA A 89 -22.76 -21.98 19.80
N PRO A 90 -22.98 -22.63 20.96
CA PRO A 90 -22.48 -23.98 21.21
C PRO A 90 -22.87 -24.95 20.09
N GLY A 91 -21.86 -25.59 19.48
CA GLY A 91 -22.04 -26.55 18.37
C GLY A 91 -22.11 -25.94 16.98
N GLN A 92 -22.06 -24.61 16.84
CA GLN A 92 -21.96 -23.93 15.54
C GLN A 92 -20.50 -23.60 15.19
N ARG A 93 -20.20 -23.59 13.89
CA ARG A 93 -18.91 -23.10 13.38
C ARG A 93 -18.94 -21.57 13.23
N PRO A 94 -17.83 -20.87 13.46
CA PRO A 94 -17.74 -19.45 13.17
C PRO A 94 -17.91 -19.19 11.66
N GLY A 95 -18.43 -18.02 11.31
CA GLY A 95 -18.61 -17.59 9.93
C GLY A 95 -20.02 -17.08 9.59
N PRO A 96 -20.30 -16.89 8.28
CA PRO A 96 -21.58 -16.38 7.82
C PRO A 96 -22.74 -17.34 8.07
N THR A 97 -23.94 -16.79 8.31
CA THR A 97 -25.20 -17.54 8.31
C THR A 97 -25.57 -17.99 6.89
N ASP A 98 -26.57 -18.86 6.75
CA ASP A 98 -27.05 -19.28 5.42
C ASP A 98 -27.59 -18.09 4.61
N GLU A 99 -28.33 -17.17 5.24
CA GLU A 99 -28.86 -15.95 4.63
C GLU A 99 -27.73 -15.00 4.18
N GLU A 100 -26.72 -14.78 5.03
CA GLU A 100 -25.53 -14.01 4.67
C GLU A 100 -24.76 -14.69 3.55
N GLY A 101 -24.67 -16.03 3.57
CA GLY A 101 -24.08 -16.82 2.51
C GLY A 101 -24.79 -16.65 1.16
N ASP A 102 -26.12 -16.65 1.15
CA ASP A 102 -26.92 -16.39 -0.05
C ASP A 102 -26.71 -14.96 -0.56
N LEU A 103 -26.70 -13.98 0.35
CA LEU A 103 -26.40 -12.59 0.00
C LEU A 103 -25.00 -12.48 -0.61
N LEU A 104 -23.97 -13.00 0.05
CA LEU A 104 -22.58 -13.02 -0.45
C LEU A 104 -22.49 -13.66 -1.84
N ARG A 105 -23.18 -14.78 -2.07
CA ARG A 105 -23.25 -15.45 -3.39
C ARG A 105 -23.93 -14.59 -4.46
N SER A 106 -24.83 -13.68 -4.08
CA SER A 106 -25.50 -12.77 -5.01
C SER A 106 -24.63 -11.58 -5.44
N LEU A 107 -23.66 -11.17 -4.62
CA LEU A 107 -22.72 -10.07 -4.89
C LEU A 107 -21.68 -10.51 -5.93
N LYS A 108 -22.05 -10.48 -7.22
CA LYS A 108 -21.20 -10.98 -8.32
C LYS A 108 -20.64 -9.86 -9.16
N ARG A 109 -19.45 -10.10 -9.72
CA ARG A 109 -18.88 -9.31 -10.83
C ARG A 109 -19.83 -9.35 -12.04
N GLY A 110 -19.96 -8.23 -12.73
CA GLY A 110 -20.90 -8.12 -13.84
C GLY A 110 -20.81 -6.80 -14.60
N ARG A 111 -21.67 -6.67 -15.61
CA ARG A 111 -21.86 -5.42 -16.36
C ARG A 111 -22.79 -4.50 -15.56
N HIS A 112 -22.25 -3.90 -14.51
CA HIS A 112 -23.03 -3.11 -13.55
C HIS A 112 -23.27 -1.65 -13.97
N ALA A 113 -22.41 -1.11 -14.84
CA ALA A 113 -22.53 0.22 -15.43
C ALA A 113 -22.48 0.15 -16.97
N PRO A 114 -23.53 -0.40 -17.63
CA PRO A 114 -23.53 -0.65 -19.07
C PRO A 114 -23.44 0.62 -19.93
N SER A 115 -23.82 1.78 -19.37
CA SER A 115 -23.76 3.09 -20.02
C SER A 115 -22.41 3.77 -19.92
N LEU A 116 -21.49 3.28 -19.08
CA LEU A 116 -20.16 3.86 -18.89
C LEU A 116 -19.26 3.45 -20.06
N GLY A 117 -19.01 4.38 -20.97
CA GLY A 117 -18.08 4.26 -22.07
C GLY A 117 -16.62 4.27 -21.61
N ASP A 118 -15.72 3.82 -22.49
CA ASP A 118 -14.29 3.67 -22.15
C ASP A 118 -13.58 5.00 -21.85
N THR A 119 -14.15 6.13 -22.28
CA THR A 119 -13.62 7.48 -22.08
C THR A 119 -14.47 8.34 -21.15
N ASP A 120 -15.56 7.80 -20.60
CA ASP A 120 -16.43 8.54 -19.70
C ASP A 120 -15.70 8.85 -18.38
N PRO A 121 -15.89 10.06 -17.82
CA PRO A 121 -15.19 10.47 -16.62
C PRO A 121 -15.56 9.57 -15.45
N THR A 122 -14.55 8.98 -14.81
CA THR A 122 -14.72 8.14 -13.63
C THR A 122 -14.05 8.80 -12.43
N PRO A 123 -14.76 9.05 -11.32
CA PRO A 123 -14.14 9.53 -10.09
C PRO A 123 -12.95 8.66 -9.68
N LEU A 124 -11.81 9.28 -9.35
CA LEU A 124 -10.71 8.55 -8.75
C LEU A 124 -11.11 8.12 -7.33
N LEU A 125 -10.72 6.93 -6.91
CA LEU A 125 -10.87 6.52 -5.52
C LEU A 125 -9.82 7.20 -4.65
N ALA A 126 -10.23 7.68 -3.49
CA ALA A 126 -9.33 8.09 -2.42
C ALA A 126 -8.59 6.86 -1.88
N VAL A 127 -7.25 6.88 -1.93
CA VAL A 127 -6.41 5.75 -1.49
C VAL A 127 -5.83 6.04 -0.13
N ALA A 128 -5.13 7.16 0.01
CA ALA A 128 -4.47 7.53 1.24
C ALA A 128 -4.31 9.04 1.35
N GLN A 129 -4.17 9.50 2.59
CA GLN A 129 -3.80 10.86 2.93
C GLN A 129 -2.67 10.80 3.95
N LEU A 130 -1.57 11.52 3.72
CA LEU A 130 -0.39 11.49 4.58
C LEU A 130 0.04 12.91 4.91
N PHE A 131 0.02 13.25 6.21
CA PHE A 131 0.57 14.50 6.70
C PHE A 131 2.04 14.34 7.06
N ARG A 132 2.85 15.34 6.71
CA ARG A 132 4.29 15.36 7.03
C ARG A 132 4.61 15.36 8.52
N ARG A 133 3.70 15.90 9.35
CA ARG A 133 3.86 15.87 10.80
C ARG A 133 3.78 14.44 11.38
N ASP A 134 3.13 13.52 10.66
CA ASP A 134 2.97 12.14 11.08
C ASP A 134 3.97 11.23 10.32
N VAL A 135 4.29 11.56 9.06
CA VAL A 135 5.14 10.74 8.18
C VAL A 135 6.45 11.47 7.86
N LEU A 136 7.47 11.21 8.66
CA LEU A 136 8.74 11.97 8.65
C LEU A 136 9.58 11.77 7.38
N ASP A 137 9.56 10.57 6.80
CA ASP A 137 10.29 10.27 5.55
C ASP A 137 9.46 10.57 4.29
N LEU A 138 8.35 11.31 4.41
CA LEU A 138 7.56 11.72 3.26
C LEU A 138 8.29 12.81 2.47
N GLY A 139 8.82 12.44 1.31
CA GLY A 139 9.51 13.33 0.37
C GLY A 139 8.61 14.39 -0.27
N GLY A 140 9.03 14.93 -1.43
CA GLY A 140 8.25 15.91 -2.20
C GLY A 140 8.45 17.38 -1.80
N PRO A 141 7.57 18.29 -2.26
CA PRO A 141 7.74 19.73 -2.12
C PRO A 141 7.79 20.19 -0.66
N THR A 142 8.68 21.14 -0.34
CA THR A 142 8.93 21.59 1.04
C THR A 142 7.82 22.45 1.62
N ASP A 143 7.01 23.09 0.77
CA ASP A 143 5.97 24.03 1.14
C ASP A 143 4.56 23.41 1.15
N HIS A 144 4.46 22.09 1.03
CA HIS A 144 3.20 21.33 1.16
C HIS A 144 3.36 20.33 2.31
N ASP A 145 2.39 20.30 3.22
CA ASP A 145 2.40 19.47 4.42
C ASP A 145 1.49 18.24 4.30
N LEU A 146 0.76 18.13 3.19
CA LEU A 146 -0.22 17.08 2.94
C LEU A 146 -0.05 16.46 1.55
N LEU A 147 0.09 15.13 1.51
CA LEU A 147 -0.03 14.33 0.29
C LEU A 147 -1.37 13.58 0.30
N GLN A 148 -2.10 13.66 -0.80
CA GLN A 148 -3.27 12.82 -1.07
C GLN A 148 -2.98 11.95 -2.29
N ILE A 149 -3.26 10.65 -2.15
CA ILE A 149 -3.08 9.64 -3.20
C ILE A 149 -4.46 9.19 -3.64
N LEU A 150 -4.73 9.31 -4.93
CA LEU A 150 -5.94 8.83 -5.57
C LEU A 150 -5.58 7.91 -6.74
N TRP A 151 -6.45 6.98 -7.10
CA TRP A 151 -6.25 6.18 -8.31
C TRP A 151 -7.51 5.91 -9.12
N CYS A 152 -7.33 5.58 -10.39
CA CYS A 152 -8.38 4.96 -11.18
C CYS A 152 -8.50 3.48 -10.78
N PRO A 153 -9.68 2.99 -10.38
CA PRO A 153 -9.83 1.63 -9.87
C PRO A 153 -9.99 0.57 -10.98
N PHE A 154 -9.27 0.75 -12.08
CA PHE A 154 -9.29 -0.11 -13.25
C PHE A 154 -7.87 -0.26 -13.80
N ASP A 155 -7.60 -1.42 -14.38
CA ASP A 155 -6.35 -1.67 -15.12
C ASP A 155 -6.37 -1.01 -16.51
N GLY A 156 -5.22 -1.00 -17.17
CA GLY A 156 -5.11 -0.68 -18.59
C GLY A 156 -4.60 0.72 -18.87
N HIS A 157 -3.97 1.37 -17.91
CA HIS A 157 -3.39 2.70 -18.09
C HIS A 157 -2.01 2.61 -18.73
N HIS A 158 -1.73 3.53 -19.65
CA HIS A 158 -0.44 3.62 -20.37
C HIS A 158 0.02 2.31 -21.05
N GLY A 159 -0.92 1.46 -21.46
CA GLY A 159 -0.62 0.16 -22.08
C GLY A 159 -0.10 -0.91 -21.11
N ARG A 160 -0.19 -0.66 -19.80
CA ARG A 160 0.22 -1.57 -18.72
C ARG A 160 -1.00 -2.06 -17.93
N HIS A 161 -0.84 -3.16 -17.20
CA HIS A 161 -1.84 -3.68 -16.27
C HIS A 161 -1.70 -2.97 -14.91
N GLU A 162 -1.74 -1.64 -14.93
CA GLU A 162 -1.52 -0.76 -13.78
C GLU A 162 -2.68 0.25 -13.64
N PRO A 163 -2.98 0.70 -12.40
CA PRO A 163 -3.88 1.82 -12.19
C PRO A 163 -3.18 3.15 -12.54
N ALA A 164 -3.95 4.15 -12.98
CA ALA A 164 -3.45 5.53 -12.99
C ALA A 164 -3.47 6.09 -11.57
N VAL A 165 -2.29 6.42 -11.04
CA VAL A 165 -2.12 7.06 -9.73
C VAL A 165 -2.00 8.57 -9.91
N THR A 166 -2.75 9.33 -9.11
CA THR A 166 -2.69 10.79 -9.03
C THR A 166 -2.22 11.19 -7.64
N LEU A 167 -1.19 12.03 -7.60
CA LEU A 167 -0.66 12.62 -6.37
C LEU A 167 -1.12 14.07 -6.31
N VAL A 168 -1.78 14.45 -5.21
CA VAL A 168 -2.20 15.82 -4.96
C VAL A 168 -1.45 16.31 -3.72
N TRP A 169 -0.58 17.28 -3.91
CA TRP A 169 0.14 17.96 -2.84
C TRP A 169 -0.64 19.20 -2.42
N ARG A 170 -0.86 19.37 -1.12
CA ARG A 170 -1.65 20.49 -0.58
C ARG A 170 -0.98 21.10 0.65
N ARG A 171 -1.34 22.36 0.90
CA ARG A 171 -1.20 23.00 2.22
C ARG A 171 -2.49 22.77 2.98
N SER A 172 -2.44 22.01 4.05
CA SER A 172 -3.62 21.61 4.82
C SER A 172 -4.39 22.83 5.37
N SER A 173 -3.67 23.90 5.74
CA SER A 173 -4.24 25.16 6.20
C SER A 173 -5.11 25.88 5.16
N GLU A 174 -4.96 25.56 3.88
CA GLU A 174 -5.68 26.22 2.77
C GLU A 174 -6.92 25.41 2.32
N ALA A 175 -7.20 24.26 2.93
CA ALA A 175 -8.28 23.37 2.48
C ALA A 175 -9.71 23.89 2.72
N GLY A 176 -9.90 24.87 3.63
CA GLY A 176 -11.22 25.43 3.91
C GLY A 176 -12.23 24.38 4.42
N GLY A 177 -13.48 24.45 3.94
CA GLY A 177 -14.53 23.49 4.30
C GLY A 177 -14.38 22.17 3.56
N VAL A 178 -14.53 21.04 4.27
CA VAL A 178 -14.31 19.70 3.70
C VAL A 178 -15.53 19.19 2.93
N LEU A 179 -15.30 18.60 1.76
CA LEU A 179 -16.31 17.87 0.99
C LEU A 179 -16.74 16.60 1.75
N ALA A 180 -17.90 16.67 2.40
CA ALA A 180 -18.40 15.62 3.29
C ALA A 180 -18.74 14.31 2.57
N VAL A 181 -19.24 14.38 1.33
CA VAL A 181 -19.56 13.21 0.51
C VAL A 181 -18.60 13.17 -0.67
N GLN A 182 -17.56 12.34 -0.55
CA GLN A 182 -16.55 12.19 -1.59
C GLN A 182 -17.06 11.29 -2.71
N PRO A 183 -16.97 11.70 -3.99
CA PRO A 183 -17.41 10.89 -5.10
C PRO A 183 -16.68 9.55 -5.17
N GLU A 184 -17.45 8.47 -5.29
CA GLU A 184 -16.92 7.13 -5.59
C GLU A 184 -17.49 6.65 -6.94
N PRO A 185 -16.72 5.89 -7.73
CA PRO A 185 -17.25 5.26 -8.92
C PRO A 185 -18.26 4.17 -8.55
N GLU A 186 -19.32 4.02 -9.36
CA GLU A 186 -20.33 2.98 -9.14
C GLU A 186 -19.73 1.57 -9.25
N VAL A 187 -18.78 1.41 -10.18
CA VAL A 187 -18.15 0.13 -10.53
C VAL A 187 -16.63 0.28 -10.49
N VAL A 188 -15.96 -0.77 -10.02
CA VAL A 188 -14.49 -0.91 -9.99
C VAL A 188 -14.07 -2.16 -10.74
N GLY A 189 -12.88 -2.14 -11.34
CA GLY A 189 -12.35 -3.28 -12.08
C GLY A 189 -12.11 -4.51 -11.20
N SER A 190 -11.71 -4.30 -9.94
CA SER A 190 -11.40 -5.33 -8.94
C SER A 190 -11.68 -4.80 -7.53
N GLU A 191 -12.11 -5.66 -6.60
CA GLU A 191 -12.29 -5.30 -5.20
C GLU A 191 -10.99 -4.82 -4.53
N GLY A 192 -9.83 -5.32 -4.98
CA GLY A 192 -8.51 -4.92 -4.47
C GLY A 192 -8.14 -3.46 -4.73
N TYR A 193 -8.89 -2.74 -5.56
CA TYR A 193 -8.73 -1.29 -5.75
C TYR A 193 -9.48 -0.46 -4.71
N VAL A 194 -10.37 -1.06 -3.94
CA VAL A 194 -11.17 -0.34 -2.93
C VAL A 194 -10.44 -0.48 -1.60
N PRO A 195 -9.82 0.57 -1.06
CA PRO A 195 -9.23 0.49 0.27
C PRO A 195 -10.30 0.39 1.36
N ALA A 196 -10.05 -0.43 2.37
CA ALA A 196 -10.73 -0.37 3.65
C ALA A 196 -10.24 0.86 4.45
N SER A 197 -11.11 1.38 5.32
CA SER A 197 -10.76 2.55 6.13
C SER A 197 -9.83 2.16 7.27
N CYS A 198 -8.69 2.83 7.36
CA CYS A 198 -7.64 2.54 8.31
C CYS A 198 -7.08 3.83 8.92
N THR A 199 -6.91 3.82 10.24
CA THR A 199 -5.97 4.73 10.91
C THR A 199 -4.55 4.25 10.68
N LEU A 200 -3.58 5.17 10.68
CA LEU A 200 -2.16 4.84 10.59
C LEU A 200 -1.49 4.98 11.95
N ASP A 201 -0.42 4.22 12.15
CA ASP A 201 0.48 4.41 13.28
C ASP A 201 1.92 4.48 12.75
N PRO A 202 2.36 5.67 12.31
CA PRO A 202 3.64 5.79 11.64
C PRO A 202 4.84 5.56 12.57
N GLU A 203 5.82 4.80 12.09
CA GLU A 203 7.05 4.50 12.81
C GLU A 203 8.28 4.66 11.89
N GLN A 204 9.26 5.43 12.33
CA GLN A 204 10.52 5.56 11.61
C GLN A 204 11.45 4.38 11.92
N VAL A 205 11.89 3.69 10.88
CA VAL A 205 12.82 2.55 10.95
C VAL A 205 14.05 2.80 10.10
N VAL A 206 15.15 2.12 10.40
CA VAL A 206 16.33 2.08 9.53
C VAL A 206 16.18 0.91 8.56
N GLU A 207 16.44 1.19 7.28
CA GLU A 207 16.49 0.21 6.21
C GLU A 207 17.88 0.17 5.57
N HIS A 208 18.19 -0.99 5.01
CA HIS A 208 19.31 -1.19 4.10
C HIS A 208 18.76 -1.49 2.71
N PRO A 209 19.50 -1.13 1.65
CA PRO A 209 19.03 -1.30 0.29
C PRO A 209 18.80 -2.77 -0.06
N ASP A 210 17.90 -3.01 -1.00
CA ASP A 210 17.71 -4.32 -1.61
C ASP A 210 19.04 -4.88 -2.14
N ILE A 211 19.26 -6.18 -1.98
CA ILE A 211 20.51 -6.84 -2.36
C ILE A 211 20.87 -6.64 -3.86
N GLU A 212 19.86 -6.45 -4.72
CA GLU A 212 20.02 -6.21 -6.16
C GLU A 212 20.68 -4.85 -6.49
N VAL A 213 20.72 -3.91 -5.53
CA VAL A 213 21.34 -2.58 -5.74
C VAL A 213 22.67 -2.42 -5.01
N LEU A 214 23.10 -3.43 -4.25
CA LEU A 214 24.39 -3.45 -3.60
C LEU A 214 25.54 -3.68 -4.59
N PRO A 215 26.76 -3.17 -4.30
CA PRO A 215 27.94 -3.52 -5.08
C PRO A 215 28.18 -5.04 -5.10
N ASP A 216 28.63 -5.58 -6.23
CA ASP A 216 28.80 -7.03 -6.44
C ASP A 216 29.61 -7.71 -5.34
N GLY A 217 30.74 -7.12 -4.93
CA GLY A 217 31.57 -7.70 -3.87
C GLY A 217 30.94 -7.70 -2.48
N LEU A 218 29.97 -6.82 -2.21
CA LEU A 218 29.20 -6.85 -0.95
C LEU A 218 28.07 -7.87 -1.04
N ARG A 219 27.40 -7.98 -2.19
CA ARG A 219 26.40 -9.02 -2.46
C ARG A 219 26.99 -10.42 -2.30
N GLU A 220 28.12 -10.71 -2.97
CA GLU A 220 28.80 -12.02 -2.87
C GLU A 220 29.17 -12.40 -1.43
N ARG A 221 29.53 -11.41 -0.60
CA ARG A 221 29.84 -11.63 0.82
C ARG A 221 28.59 -11.91 1.66
N ILE A 222 27.46 -11.30 1.33
CA ILE A 222 26.17 -11.56 1.97
C ILE A 222 25.68 -12.96 1.57
N ASP A 223 25.70 -13.29 0.28
CA ASP A 223 25.30 -14.62 -0.22
C ASP A 223 26.13 -15.73 0.45
N ALA A 224 27.45 -15.55 0.52
CA ALA A 224 28.34 -16.50 1.19
C ALA A 224 28.13 -16.60 2.71
N TRP A 225 27.57 -15.56 3.34
CA TRP A 225 27.24 -15.56 4.77
C TRP A 225 25.88 -16.23 5.05
N GLU A 226 24.91 -16.06 4.17
CA GLU A 226 23.61 -16.76 4.23
C GLU A 226 23.80 -18.26 4.02
N GLY A 227 24.77 -18.66 3.19
CA GLY A 227 25.08 -20.06 2.92
C GLY A 227 24.27 -20.64 1.78
N ASP A 228 24.37 -21.96 1.59
CA ASP A 228 23.66 -22.64 0.51
C ASP A 228 22.16 -22.73 0.80
N GLU A 229 21.31 -22.46 -0.20
CA GLU A 229 19.84 -22.48 -0.04
C GLU A 229 19.30 -23.83 0.46
N GLU A 230 20.00 -24.94 0.16
CA GLU A 230 19.63 -26.29 0.61
C GLU A 230 19.79 -26.50 2.13
N ASP A 231 20.62 -25.68 2.78
CA ASP A 231 20.88 -25.72 4.22
C ASP A 231 19.98 -24.74 5.00
N LEU A 232 19.23 -23.88 4.31
CA LEU A 232 18.33 -22.91 4.94
C LEU A 232 17.06 -23.58 5.48
N ASP A 233 16.68 -23.20 6.69
CA ASP A 233 15.43 -23.58 7.34
C ASP A 233 14.53 -22.37 7.60
N GLU A 234 13.37 -22.60 8.25
CA GLU A 234 12.40 -21.54 8.54
C GLU A 234 12.88 -20.50 9.56
N ASP A 235 13.92 -20.80 10.33
CA ASP A 235 14.51 -19.93 11.34
C ASP A 235 15.72 -19.15 10.81
N SER A 236 16.15 -19.44 9.58
CA SER A 236 17.28 -18.81 8.93
C SER A 236 17.02 -17.33 8.65
N VAL A 237 17.96 -16.47 9.07
CA VAL A 237 17.86 -15.02 8.90
C VAL A 237 18.47 -14.63 7.56
N LEU A 238 17.66 -14.03 6.69
CA LEU A 238 18.11 -13.59 5.38
C LEU A 238 18.20 -12.07 5.31
N TYR A 239 19.25 -11.55 4.70
CA TYR A 239 19.45 -10.14 4.45
C TYR A 239 18.22 -9.53 3.77
N ARG A 240 17.77 -10.15 2.68
CA ARG A 240 16.63 -9.67 1.90
C ARG A 240 15.36 -9.62 2.73
N SER A 241 15.00 -10.70 3.41
CA SER A 241 13.71 -10.83 4.10
C SER A 241 13.67 -10.17 5.48
N ASP A 242 14.79 -10.16 6.21
CA ASP A 242 14.82 -9.78 7.62
C ASP A 242 15.58 -8.48 7.91
N LEU A 243 16.58 -8.14 7.11
CA LEU A 243 17.58 -7.12 7.47
C LEU A 243 17.65 -5.94 6.49
N SER A 244 16.97 -5.98 5.34
CA SER A 244 17.07 -4.96 4.29
C SER A 244 15.90 -3.96 4.28
N VAL A 245 14.96 -4.14 3.35
CA VAL A 245 13.81 -3.26 3.10
C VAL A 245 12.62 -3.73 3.93
N ALA A 246 11.97 -2.80 4.64
CA ALA A 246 10.79 -3.15 5.43
C ALA A 246 9.61 -3.50 4.50
N PRO A 247 8.84 -4.56 4.82
CA PRO A 247 7.61 -4.88 4.09
C PRO A 247 6.47 -3.93 4.48
N GLY A 248 5.36 -4.04 3.74
CA GLY A 248 4.13 -3.33 4.06
C GLY A 248 4.06 -1.92 3.49
N TRP A 249 3.11 -1.15 4.01
CA TRP A 249 2.95 0.26 3.64
C TRP A 249 4.03 1.12 4.28
N LYS A 250 4.77 1.88 3.48
CA LYS A 250 5.81 2.80 3.97
C LYS A 250 6.00 4.02 3.08
N ALA A 251 6.58 5.07 3.64
CA ALA A 251 7.06 6.24 2.92
C ALA A 251 8.59 6.32 2.97
N GLY A 252 9.20 6.72 1.86
CA GLY A 252 10.65 6.84 1.73
C GLY A 252 11.41 5.51 1.85
N GLY A 253 12.68 5.60 2.23
CA GLY A 253 13.58 4.46 2.34
C GLY A 253 14.01 3.88 0.99
N PHE A 254 13.97 2.55 0.89
CA PHE A 254 14.37 1.80 -0.31
C PHE A 254 13.20 1.08 -0.98
N ALA A 255 13.22 1.02 -2.31
CA ALA A 255 12.33 0.16 -3.07
C ALA A 255 12.89 -1.26 -3.06
N SER A 256 12.01 -2.26 -2.91
CA SER A 256 12.35 -3.66 -3.14
C SER A 256 12.24 -4.02 -4.63
N TRP A 257 12.98 -5.04 -5.07
CA TRP A 257 13.09 -5.47 -6.47
C TRP A 257 12.81 -6.96 -6.68
N HIS A 258 11.97 -7.56 -5.83
CA HIS A 258 11.68 -9.01 -5.80
C HIS A 258 11.12 -9.59 -7.11
N GLY A 259 10.35 -8.82 -7.87
CA GLY A 259 9.62 -9.32 -9.05
C GLY A 259 10.14 -8.78 -10.38
N THR A 260 10.86 -7.67 -10.35
CA THR A 260 11.46 -7.05 -11.54
C THR A 260 12.92 -6.79 -11.25
N GLY A 261 13.83 -7.30 -12.07
CA GLY A 261 15.24 -6.93 -11.99
C GLY A 261 15.41 -5.40 -11.96
N ARG A 262 16.48 -4.93 -11.32
CA ARG A 262 16.77 -3.51 -11.09
C ARG A 262 16.39 -2.63 -12.30
N ALA A 263 15.60 -1.58 -12.04
CA ALA A 263 15.37 -0.53 -13.01
C ALA A 263 15.82 0.82 -12.46
N ASP A 264 16.63 1.56 -13.23
CA ASP A 264 16.78 2.99 -13.00
C ASP A 264 15.43 3.65 -13.37
N VAL A 265 14.64 3.99 -12.35
CA VAL A 265 13.36 4.66 -12.55
C VAL A 265 13.63 6.13 -12.84
N LEU A 266 13.48 6.51 -14.10
CA LEU A 266 13.61 7.89 -14.55
C LEU A 266 12.23 8.46 -14.86
N CYS A 267 12.06 9.74 -14.55
CA CYS A 267 10.90 10.49 -14.99
C CYS A 267 10.92 10.63 -16.52
N SER A 268 9.77 10.87 -17.14
CA SER A 268 9.67 11.19 -18.57
C SER A 268 10.51 12.42 -18.99
N CYS A 269 10.81 13.32 -18.07
CA CYS A 269 11.72 14.45 -18.29
C CYS A 269 13.22 14.08 -18.24
N GLY A 270 13.56 12.83 -17.92
CA GLY A 270 14.93 12.32 -17.78
C GLY A 270 15.55 12.52 -16.39
N ALA A 271 14.88 13.23 -15.47
CA ALA A 271 15.35 13.38 -14.09
C ALA A 271 15.23 12.07 -13.30
N ARG A 272 16.08 11.91 -12.28
CA ARG A 272 15.97 10.82 -11.32
C ARG A 272 14.69 10.97 -10.49
N THR A 273 14.20 9.83 -10.00
CA THR A 273 13.06 9.79 -9.09
C THR A 273 13.44 9.19 -7.75
N ASP A 274 12.79 9.64 -6.69
CA ASP A 274 12.89 9.02 -5.36
C ASP A 274 11.65 8.20 -5.06
N LEU A 275 11.83 7.12 -4.29
CA LEU A 275 10.70 6.38 -3.73
C LEU A 275 9.93 7.32 -2.81
N LEU A 276 8.65 7.54 -3.12
CA LEU A 276 7.75 8.34 -2.30
C LEU A 276 7.02 7.45 -1.30
N VAL A 277 6.29 6.45 -1.80
CA VAL A 277 5.48 5.52 -1.01
C VAL A 277 5.52 4.13 -1.64
N THR A 278 5.57 3.10 -0.80
CA THR A 278 5.26 1.72 -1.17
C THR A 278 3.86 1.37 -0.69
N VAL A 279 3.02 0.91 -1.61
CA VAL A 279 1.68 0.39 -1.36
C VAL A 279 1.76 -1.13 -1.44
N ALA A 280 1.56 -1.83 -0.33
CA ALA A 280 1.66 -3.29 -0.29
C ALA A 280 0.29 -3.95 -0.11
N SER A 281 0.14 -5.15 -0.67
CA SER A 281 -1.07 -5.96 -0.42
C SER A 281 -1.11 -6.50 1.01
N LYS A 282 0.07 -6.69 1.61
CA LYS A 282 0.25 -7.25 2.96
C LYS A 282 1.29 -6.46 3.74
N GLU A 283 1.08 -6.35 5.04
CA GLU A 283 2.01 -5.73 5.99
C GLU A 283 3.24 -6.61 6.27
N TRP A 284 3.08 -7.93 6.16
CA TRP A 284 4.14 -8.94 6.23
C TRP A 284 3.68 -10.23 5.52
N ASP A 285 4.61 -11.13 5.23
CA ASP A 285 4.32 -12.47 4.72
C ASP A 285 5.13 -13.56 5.47
N GLY A 286 5.20 -14.76 4.90
CA GLY A 286 5.92 -15.88 5.49
C GLY A 286 7.43 -15.65 5.61
N GLY A 287 8.03 -14.87 4.69
CA GLY A 287 9.46 -14.56 4.71
C GLY A 287 9.79 -13.36 5.60
N SER A 288 8.85 -12.43 5.80
CA SER A 288 9.12 -11.18 6.51
C SER A 288 8.64 -11.18 7.97
N ARG A 289 8.60 -12.33 8.64
CA ARG A 289 8.01 -12.48 10.00
C ARG A 289 8.76 -11.69 11.07
N SER A 290 10.05 -11.43 10.89
CA SER A 290 10.84 -10.57 11.78
C SER A 290 10.38 -9.10 11.80
N TRP A 291 9.61 -8.67 10.79
CA TRP A 291 9.05 -7.31 10.69
C TRP A 291 7.66 -7.15 11.31
N ILE A 292 7.03 -8.25 11.78
CA ILE A 292 5.72 -8.18 12.43
C ILE A 292 5.82 -7.26 13.65
N PRO A 293 5.00 -6.20 13.75
CA PRO A 293 4.99 -5.34 14.92
C PRO A 293 4.77 -6.14 16.20
N SER A 294 5.44 -5.74 17.27
CA SER A 294 5.44 -6.49 18.53
C SER A 294 4.03 -6.74 19.06
N GLU A 295 3.16 -5.76 18.88
CA GLU A 295 1.77 -5.76 19.32
C GLU A 295 0.85 -6.61 18.42
N ASP A 296 1.28 -6.99 17.22
CA ASP A 296 0.53 -7.84 16.29
C ASP A 296 0.97 -9.31 16.33
N ARG A 297 2.09 -9.64 16.99
CA ARG A 297 2.63 -11.02 16.98
C ARG A 297 1.61 -12.08 17.40
N ALA A 298 0.83 -11.80 18.45
CA ALA A 298 -0.15 -12.76 18.97
C ALA A 298 -1.27 -13.08 17.96
N ALA A 299 -1.66 -12.09 17.16
CA ALA A 299 -2.70 -12.21 16.13
C ALA A 299 -2.12 -12.49 14.74
N SER A 300 -0.81 -12.67 14.60
CA SER A 300 -0.14 -12.76 13.29
C SER A 300 -0.55 -13.97 12.45
N GLN A 301 -1.14 -14.98 13.09
CA GLN A 301 -1.67 -16.18 12.44
C GLN A 301 -3.17 -16.08 12.14
N ASP A 302 -3.82 -15.00 12.60
CA ASP A 302 -5.22 -14.78 12.30
C ASP A 302 -5.37 -14.44 10.82
N MET A 303 -6.45 -14.94 10.23
CA MET A 303 -6.79 -14.64 8.85
C MET A 303 -6.91 -13.12 8.66
N ASP A 304 -6.28 -12.60 7.61
CA ASP A 304 -6.30 -11.18 7.23
C ASP A 304 -5.67 -10.21 8.25
N ALA A 305 -4.95 -10.70 9.27
CA ALA A 305 -4.25 -9.84 10.24
C ALA A 305 -3.24 -8.87 9.58
N ASN A 306 -2.72 -9.26 8.42
CA ASN A 306 -1.73 -8.51 7.64
C ASN A 306 -2.30 -7.82 6.40
N THR A 307 -3.62 -7.87 6.15
CA THR A 307 -4.28 -7.22 4.99
C THR A 307 -5.29 -6.14 5.42
N PRO A 308 -4.95 -5.25 6.38
CA PRO A 308 -5.90 -4.31 6.98
C PRO A 308 -6.50 -3.34 5.96
N THR A 309 -5.72 -2.93 4.96
CA THR A 309 -6.16 -1.99 3.90
C THR A 309 -7.04 -2.66 2.85
N GLN A 310 -7.05 -3.99 2.77
CA GLN A 310 -7.76 -4.77 1.74
C GLN A 310 -7.40 -4.36 0.30
N VAL A 311 -6.29 -3.65 0.12
CA VAL A 311 -5.72 -3.32 -1.18
C VAL A 311 -5.02 -4.56 -1.72
N THR A 312 -5.18 -4.84 -3.01
CA THR A 312 -4.44 -5.89 -3.69
C THR A 312 -3.71 -5.32 -4.88
N VAL A 313 -2.39 -5.45 -4.86
CA VAL A 313 -1.50 -5.03 -5.92
C VAL A 313 -1.05 -6.26 -6.71
N GLY A 314 -1.32 -6.28 -8.02
CA GLY A 314 -0.89 -7.37 -8.90
C GLY A 314 -1.32 -8.75 -8.37
N ARG A 315 -0.35 -9.64 -8.15
CA ARG A 315 -0.55 -10.97 -7.56
C ARG A 315 -0.25 -10.99 -6.06
N TRP A 316 -0.82 -10.07 -5.31
CA TRP A 316 -0.58 -9.88 -3.86
C TRP A 316 0.80 -9.31 -3.49
N GLY A 317 1.41 -8.57 -4.41
CA GLY A 317 2.70 -7.94 -4.23
C GLY A 317 2.61 -6.52 -3.68
N SER A 318 3.49 -5.64 -4.15
CA SER A 318 3.57 -4.23 -3.79
C SER A 318 3.78 -3.33 -5.00
N MET A 319 3.43 -2.05 -4.86
CA MET A 319 3.59 -1.00 -5.86
C MET A 319 4.45 0.09 -5.25
N ASN A 320 5.63 0.30 -5.83
CA ASN A 320 6.49 1.44 -5.52
C ASN A 320 6.04 2.64 -6.36
N VAL A 321 5.74 3.75 -5.69
CA VAL A 321 5.37 5.02 -6.31
C VAL A 321 6.56 5.97 -6.20
N PHE A 322 7.10 6.37 -7.34
CA PHE A 322 8.28 7.23 -7.42
C PHE A 322 7.92 8.65 -7.86
N LEU A 323 8.51 9.64 -7.19
CA LEU A 323 8.33 11.06 -7.47
C LEU A 323 9.56 11.64 -8.16
N CYS A 324 9.32 12.45 -9.19
CA CYS A 324 10.37 13.17 -9.89
C CYS A 324 11.07 14.20 -8.97
N GLN A 325 12.40 14.16 -8.93
CA GLN A 325 13.19 15.11 -8.12
C GLN A 325 13.21 16.53 -8.71
N ALA A 326 12.99 16.68 -10.01
CA ALA A 326 13.03 17.98 -10.68
C ALA A 326 11.69 18.73 -10.61
N ASP A 327 10.58 18.01 -10.64
CA ASP A 327 9.22 18.57 -10.66
C ASP A 327 8.23 17.56 -10.10
N PHE A 328 7.65 17.86 -8.94
CA PHE A 328 6.68 16.99 -8.26
C PHE A 328 5.31 16.96 -8.93
N THR A 329 5.06 17.82 -9.92
CA THR A 329 3.82 17.86 -10.71
C THR A 329 3.83 16.87 -11.88
N HIS A 330 5.00 16.32 -12.23
CA HIS A 330 5.08 15.25 -13.22
C HIS A 330 4.36 13.98 -12.72
N PRO A 331 3.72 13.22 -13.63
CA PRO A 331 3.11 11.94 -13.28
C PRO A 331 4.10 11.00 -12.58
N PRO A 332 3.69 10.31 -11.50
CA PRO A 332 4.55 9.40 -10.79
C PRO A 332 4.97 8.24 -11.68
N GLN A 333 6.17 7.69 -11.44
CA GLN A 333 6.57 6.42 -12.03
C GLN A 333 6.18 5.28 -11.10
N LEU A 334 5.66 4.20 -11.66
CA LEU A 334 5.20 3.04 -10.90
C LEU A 334 6.10 1.84 -11.17
N SER A 335 6.32 1.03 -10.14
CA SER A 335 6.96 -0.27 -10.27
C SER A 335 6.21 -1.30 -9.44
N LEU A 336 5.62 -2.28 -10.11
CA LEU A 336 4.94 -3.40 -9.47
C LEU A 336 5.95 -4.50 -9.16
N GLN A 337 5.99 -4.91 -7.89
CA GLN A 337 6.76 -6.05 -7.39
C GLN A 337 5.77 -7.13 -6.97
N GLY A 338 6.04 -8.40 -7.25
CA GLY A 338 5.08 -9.49 -7.00
C GLY A 338 5.72 -10.85 -6.91
#